data_AF-A0A7X0CHP6-F1
#
_entry.id   AF-A0A7X0CHP6-F1
#
_cell.length_a   1.000
_cell.length_b   1.000
_cell.length_c   1.000
_cell.angle_alpha   90.00
_cell.angle_beta   90.00
_cell.angle_gamma   90.00
#
_symmetry.space_group_name_H-M   'P 1'
#
loop_
_entity.id
_entity.type
_entity.pdbx_description
1 polymer ?
#
loop_
_entity_poly.entity_id
_entity_poly.type
_entity_poly.pdbx_seq_one_letter_code
_entity_poly.pdbx_strand_id
1 'polypeptide(L)'
;MINKLALKKLVEFRRLSEKRQANFANQLKVLKVAAPVEGGGDYWKRSTSGLSNAFKDNDSARITEKIEAVVSVYQSTTNVLTKKMYERNLDILHNYVKFDFSNLRPEGELKFLTKSKELLTIDNVPLQILPHHVFTFGKSNATKVGAIWFVAWLERFSKEDLGLYAEAQFNYLSNVYEKQYSVDPRYCLTVDILTMETVSYDQILQGKIKSQLQSSVDSLNRYLN
;
A
#
# COMPACT_ATOMS: atom_id res chain seq x y z
N MET A 1 -13.40 5.36 22.01
CA MET A 1 -13.08 5.79 20.64
C MET A 1 -11.75 5.14 20.28
N ILE A 2 -11.66 4.40 19.18
CA ILE A 2 -10.43 3.71 18.78
C ILE A 2 -9.57 4.60 17.90
N ASN A 3 -8.25 4.48 18.01
CA ASN A 3 -7.33 5.20 17.13
C ASN A 3 -7.47 4.71 15.67
N LYS A 4 -7.20 5.59 14.71
CA LYS A 4 -7.08 5.19 13.30
C LYS A 4 -6.07 4.06 13.13
N LEU A 5 -6.41 3.09 12.29
CA LEU A 5 -5.63 1.87 12.09
C LEU A 5 -5.08 1.82 10.67
N ALA A 6 -3.75 1.86 10.51
CA ALA A 6 -3.13 1.62 9.21
C ALA A 6 -3.42 0.19 8.73
N LEU A 7 -3.69 0.02 7.43
CA LEU A 7 -4.04 -1.31 6.90
C LEU A 7 -2.96 -2.38 7.17
N LYS A 8 -1.68 -1.99 7.10
CA LYS A 8 -0.56 -2.87 7.47
C LYS A 8 -0.69 -3.44 8.88
N LYS A 9 -1.23 -2.67 9.82
CA LYS A 9 -1.44 -3.09 11.22
C LYS A 9 -2.62 -4.05 11.35
N LEU A 10 -3.65 -3.94 10.51
CA LEU A 10 -4.70 -4.95 10.42
C LEU A 10 -4.14 -6.28 9.86
N VAL A 11 -3.29 -6.21 8.85
CA VAL A 11 -2.59 -7.41 8.34
C VAL A 11 -1.70 -8.03 9.42
N GLU A 12 -0.92 -7.22 10.14
CA GLU A 12 -0.09 -7.69 11.25
C GLU A 12 -0.93 -8.39 12.31
N PHE A 13 -2.06 -7.80 12.71
CA PHE A 13 -3.00 -8.36 13.68
C PHE A 13 -3.46 -9.78 13.31
N ARG A 14 -3.75 -10.05 12.02
CA ARG A 14 -4.17 -11.39 11.57
C ARG A 14 -3.11 -12.47 11.79
N ARG A 15 -1.83 -12.09 11.83
CA ARG A 15 -0.69 -13.01 12.03
C ARG A 15 -0.33 -13.20 13.50
N LEU A 16 -0.95 -12.45 14.42
CA LEU A 16 -0.68 -12.54 15.84
C LEU A 16 -1.39 -13.74 16.47
N SER A 17 -0.79 -14.33 17.51
CA SER A 17 -1.49 -15.28 18.39
C SER A 17 -2.61 -14.58 19.18
N GLU A 18 -3.61 -15.32 19.66
CA GLU A 18 -4.77 -14.76 20.37
C GLU A 18 -4.39 -13.82 21.52
N LYS A 19 -3.42 -14.22 22.36
CA LYS A 19 -2.90 -13.37 23.45
C LYS A 19 -2.33 -12.05 22.93
N ARG A 20 -1.63 -12.07 21.80
CA ARG A 20 -1.06 -10.87 21.17
C ARG A 20 -2.13 -10.05 20.45
N GLN A 21 -3.17 -10.67 19.90
CA GLN A 21 -4.33 -10.01 19.32
C GLN A 21 -5.11 -9.20 20.37
N ALA A 22 -5.39 -9.80 21.54
CA ALA A 22 -6.03 -9.12 22.66
C ALA A 22 -5.21 -7.90 23.12
N ASN A 23 -3.90 -8.08 23.30
CA ASN A 23 -3.00 -6.99 23.67
C ASN A 23 -2.96 -5.88 22.61
N PHE A 24 -2.94 -6.24 21.33
CA PHE A 24 -2.98 -5.29 20.23
C PHE A 24 -4.28 -4.47 20.24
N ALA A 25 -5.43 -5.12 20.41
CA ALA A 25 -6.73 -4.45 20.49
C ALA A 25 -6.80 -3.48 21.68
N ASN A 26 -6.29 -3.88 22.84
CA ASN A 26 -6.19 -3.01 24.01
C ASN A 26 -5.34 -1.76 23.74
N GLN A 27 -4.22 -1.89 23.01
CA GLN A 27 -3.39 -0.75 22.61
C GLN A 27 -4.11 0.22 21.65
N LEU A 28 -5.09 -0.24 20.88
CA LEU A 28 -5.89 0.63 20.02
C LEU A 28 -6.91 1.48 20.80
N LYS A 29 -7.37 1.00 21.97
CA LYS A 29 -8.29 1.72 22.87
C LYS A 29 -7.59 2.85 23.63
N VAL A 30 -6.28 2.72 23.88
CA VAL A 30 -5.51 3.74 24.59
C VAL A 30 -5.17 4.89 23.63
N LEU A 31 -5.69 6.08 23.91
CA LEU A 31 -5.31 7.30 23.20
C LEU A 31 -3.80 7.54 23.39
N LYS A 32 -3.01 7.41 22.32
CA LYS A 32 -1.59 7.74 22.40
C LYS A 32 -1.46 9.27 22.52
N VAL A 33 -0.96 9.74 23.65
CA VAL A 33 -0.31 11.05 23.71
C VAL A 33 0.83 11.00 22.69
N ALA A 34 0.88 11.96 21.77
CA ALA A 34 1.86 11.97 20.70
C ALA A 34 3.27 11.98 21.30
N ALA A 35 3.93 10.82 21.31
CA ALA A 35 5.38 10.79 21.52
C ALA A 35 6.03 11.59 20.37
N PRO A 36 7.10 12.35 20.64
CA PRO A 36 7.87 12.96 19.57
C PRO A 36 8.24 11.88 18.56
N VAL A 37 7.96 12.14 17.29
CA VAL A 37 8.25 11.21 16.19
C VAL A 37 9.77 11.17 16.02
N GLU A 38 10.45 10.42 16.88
CA GLU A 38 11.86 10.10 16.70
C GLU A 38 11.99 9.19 15.48
N GLY A 39 12.38 9.81 14.37
CA GLY A 39 13.50 9.33 13.55
C GLY A 39 13.39 7.94 12.92
N GLY A 40 12.23 7.31 12.84
CA GLY A 40 12.01 6.08 12.08
C GLY A 40 11.46 6.39 10.70
N GLY A 41 12.29 6.91 9.79
CA GLY A 41 11.89 7.09 8.39
C GLY A 41 11.35 5.78 7.81
N ASP A 42 10.35 5.85 6.93
CA ASP A 42 9.80 4.67 6.25
C ASP A 42 10.96 3.89 5.62
N TYR A 43 11.19 2.68 6.14
CA TYR A 43 12.32 1.82 5.82
C TYR A 43 12.48 1.61 4.31
N TRP A 44 11.36 1.66 3.58
CA TRP A 44 11.26 1.38 2.16
C TRP A 44 11.12 2.63 1.31
N LYS A 45 11.17 3.83 1.91
CA LYS A 45 10.85 5.10 1.25
C LYS A 45 11.56 5.33 -0.07
N ARG A 46 12.83 4.94 -0.17
CA ARG A 46 13.65 5.21 -1.37
C ARG A 46 13.20 4.34 -2.55
N SER A 47 12.98 3.05 -2.32
CA SER A 47 12.47 2.13 -3.33
C SER A 47 11.01 2.44 -3.68
N THR A 48 10.13 2.62 -2.69
CA THR A 48 8.71 2.94 -2.93
C THR A 48 8.53 4.25 -3.68
N SER A 49 9.30 5.29 -3.36
CA SER A 49 9.26 6.56 -4.12
C SER A 49 9.82 6.43 -5.54
N GLY A 50 10.87 5.62 -5.75
CA GLY A 50 11.37 5.30 -7.09
C GLY A 50 10.31 4.63 -7.96
N LEU A 51 9.71 3.56 -7.45
CA LEU A 51 8.65 2.81 -8.13
C LEU A 51 7.40 3.66 -8.38
N SER A 52 7.02 4.47 -7.39
CA SER A 52 5.94 5.43 -7.51
C SER A 52 6.17 6.39 -8.68
N ASN A 53 7.37 6.97 -8.81
CA ASN A 53 7.66 7.91 -9.89
C ASN A 53 7.77 7.20 -11.25
N ALA A 54 8.42 6.03 -11.30
CA ALA A 54 8.51 5.23 -12.52
C ALA A 54 7.13 4.82 -13.05
N PHE A 55 6.21 4.41 -12.17
CA PHE A 55 4.82 4.15 -12.53
C PHE A 55 4.12 5.40 -13.08
N LYS A 56 4.27 6.53 -12.39
CA LYS A 56 3.62 7.79 -12.76
C LYS A 56 4.04 8.24 -14.17
N ASP A 57 5.33 8.16 -14.45
CA ASP A 57 5.92 8.62 -15.71
C ASP A 57 5.91 7.52 -16.79
N ASN A 58 5.53 6.28 -16.43
CA ASN A 58 5.62 5.10 -17.28
C ASN A 58 7.04 4.83 -17.81
N ASP A 59 8.05 5.04 -16.98
CA ASP A 59 9.44 5.06 -17.43
C ASP A 59 10.37 4.37 -16.42
N SER A 60 11.02 3.30 -16.87
CA SER A 60 11.99 2.57 -16.04
C SER A 60 13.30 3.33 -15.85
N ALA A 61 13.60 4.36 -16.66
CA ALA A 61 14.77 5.21 -16.45
C ALA A 61 14.74 5.92 -15.08
N ARG A 62 13.55 6.21 -14.54
CA ARG A 62 13.35 6.73 -13.18
C ARG A 62 13.90 5.80 -12.10
N ILE A 63 13.99 4.50 -12.37
CA ILE A 63 14.59 3.54 -11.45
C ILE A 63 16.10 3.69 -11.45
N THR A 64 16.72 3.83 -12.62
CA THR A 64 18.17 4.09 -12.74
C THR A 64 18.56 5.40 -12.05
N GLU A 65 17.84 6.50 -12.32
CA GLU A 65 18.03 7.79 -11.63
C GLU A 65 17.93 7.62 -10.10
N LYS A 66 16.97 6.82 -9.63
CA LYS A 66 16.81 6.55 -8.20
C LYS A 66 17.99 5.77 -7.64
N ILE A 67 18.46 4.73 -8.33
CA ILE A 67 19.61 3.91 -7.93
C ILE A 67 20.83 4.81 -7.71
N GLU A 68 21.17 5.64 -8.69
CA GLU A 68 22.31 6.57 -8.60
C GLU A 68 22.20 7.47 -7.36
N ALA A 69 21.01 8.05 -7.14
CA ALA A 69 20.74 8.88 -5.97
C ALA A 69 20.85 8.11 -4.63
N VAL A 70 20.50 6.82 -4.59
CA VAL A 70 20.65 5.99 -3.38
C VAL A 70 22.10 5.55 -3.17
N VAL A 71 22.83 5.20 -4.24
CA VAL A 71 24.25 4.83 -4.17
C VAL A 71 25.09 5.98 -3.62
N SER A 72 24.84 7.21 -4.09
CA SER A 72 25.56 8.40 -3.62
C SER A 72 25.47 8.57 -2.09
N VAL A 73 24.25 8.50 -1.53
CA VAL A 73 24.06 8.63 -0.07
C VAL A 73 24.50 7.40 0.70
N TYR A 74 24.53 6.22 0.07
CA TYR A 74 25.04 4.99 0.68
C TYR A 74 26.54 5.06 0.92
N GLN A 75 27.28 5.52 -0.08
CA GLN A 75 28.74 5.68 0.00
C GLN A 75 29.15 6.68 1.08
N SER A 76 28.39 7.76 1.27
CA SER A 76 28.67 8.79 2.28
C SER A 76 28.19 8.46 3.69
N THR A 77 27.37 7.42 3.86
CA THR A 77 26.81 7.05 5.17
C THR A 77 27.81 6.21 5.95
N THR A 78 27.98 6.47 7.25
CA THR A 78 28.84 5.66 8.14
C THR A 78 28.03 4.71 9.02
N ASN A 79 26.76 5.02 9.29
CA ASN A 79 25.89 4.20 10.13
C ASN A 79 25.55 2.87 9.45
N VAL A 80 25.94 1.75 10.09
CA VAL A 80 25.76 0.39 9.57
C VAL A 80 24.28 0.03 9.36
N LEU A 81 23.39 0.43 10.27
CA LEU A 81 21.96 0.15 10.15
C LEU A 81 21.37 0.91 8.95
N THR A 82 21.74 2.17 8.78
CA THR A 82 21.31 2.98 7.63
C THR A 82 21.86 2.44 6.31
N LYS A 83 23.12 1.98 6.27
CA LYS A 83 23.69 1.29 5.11
C LYS A 83 22.88 0.06 4.72
N LYS A 84 22.56 -0.80 5.69
CA LYS A 84 21.74 -1.99 5.48
C LYS A 84 20.35 -1.64 4.94
N MET A 85 19.76 -0.53 5.39
CA MET A 85 18.49 -0.03 4.83
C MET A 85 18.64 0.35 3.35
N TYR A 86 19.70 1.06 3.00
CA TYR A 86 19.94 1.47 1.62
C TYR A 86 20.25 0.28 0.70
N GLU A 87 21.05 -0.69 1.16
CA GLU A 87 21.27 -1.96 0.45
C GLU A 87 19.95 -2.63 0.09
N ARG A 88 19.05 -2.82 1.07
CA ARG A 88 17.75 -3.43 0.78
C ARG A 88 16.87 -2.62 -0.16
N ASN A 89 16.96 -1.28 -0.15
CA ASN A 89 16.26 -0.46 -1.12
C ASN A 89 16.88 -0.57 -2.52
N LEU A 90 18.21 -0.67 -2.62
CA LEU A 90 18.92 -0.90 -3.88
C LEU A 90 18.58 -2.25 -4.46
N ASP A 91 18.54 -3.31 -3.65
CA ASP A 91 18.14 -4.66 -4.06
C ASP A 91 16.76 -4.64 -4.73
N ILE A 92 15.80 -3.94 -4.13
CA ILE A 92 14.47 -3.74 -4.73
C ILE A 92 14.60 -2.99 -6.05
N LEU A 93 15.25 -1.83 -6.06
CA LEU A 93 15.33 -0.99 -7.27
C LEU A 93 15.99 -1.74 -8.44
N HIS A 94 17.03 -2.53 -8.19
CA HIS A 94 17.70 -3.32 -9.21
C HIS A 94 16.77 -4.34 -9.90
N ASN A 95 15.79 -4.89 -9.19
CA ASN A 95 14.77 -5.78 -9.78
C ASN A 95 13.88 -5.05 -10.80
N TYR A 96 13.77 -3.72 -10.74
CA TYR A 96 12.86 -2.93 -11.57
C TYR A 96 13.55 -2.15 -12.69
N VAL A 97 14.87 -2.28 -12.88
CA VAL A 97 15.62 -1.53 -13.91
C VAL A 97 15.06 -1.76 -15.32
N LYS A 98 14.62 -2.98 -15.60
CA LYS A 98 14.03 -3.39 -16.89
C LYS A 98 12.54 -3.68 -16.80
N PHE A 99 11.89 -3.30 -15.70
CA PHE A 99 10.48 -3.58 -15.51
C PHE A 99 9.64 -2.68 -16.40
N ASP A 100 8.70 -3.29 -17.13
CA ASP A 100 7.76 -2.57 -17.96
C ASP A 100 6.53 -2.16 -17.13
N PHE A 101 6.51 -0.88 -16.75
CA PHE A 101 5.44 -0.28 -15.95
C PHE A 101 4.11 -0.15 -16.69
N SER A 102 4.09 -0.31 -18.02
CA SER A 102 2.84 -0.29 -18.79
C SER A 102 1.93 -1.44 -18.40
N ASN A 103 2.49 -2.57 -17.94
CA ASN A 103 1.74 -3.72 -17.44
C ASN A 103 0.88 -3.41 -16.20
N LEU A 104 1.19 -2.33 -15.49
CA LEU A 104 0.45 -1.90 -14.29
C LEU A 104 -0.57 -0.80 -14.59
N ARG A 105 -0.62 -0.31 -15.83
CA ARG A 105 -1.41 0.86 -16.22
C ARG A 105 -2.56 0.45 -17.15
N PRO A 106 -3.70 1.16 -17.11
CA PRO A 106 -4.64 1.11 -18.21
C PRO A 106 -4.04 1.73 -19.46
N GLU A 107 -4.57 1.32 -20.61
CA GLU A 107 -4.26 1.96 -21.89
C GLU A 107 -4.68 3.44 -21.85
N GLY A 108 -3.83 4.29 -22.44
CA GLY A 108 -4.07 5.72 -22.57
C GLY A 108 -3.43 6.58 -21.48
N GLU A 109 -3.78 7.87 -21.51
CA GLU A 109 -3.25 8.85 -20.58
C GLU A 109 -3.92 8.75 -19.21
N LEU A 110 -3.13 8.84 -18.14
CA LEU A 110 -3.62 8.83 -16.77
C LEU A 110 -3.62 10.24 -16.20
N LYS A 111 -4.72 10.63 -15.57
CA LYS A 111 -4.79 11.84 -14.75
C LYS A 111 -4.69 11.47 -13.28
N PHE A 112 -3.62 11.90 -12.63
CA PHE A 112 -3.39 11.63 -11.21
C PHE A 112 -4.20 12.57 -10.32
N LEU A 113 -4.93 12.01 -9.36
CA LEU A 113 -5.76 12.73 -8.41
C LEU A 113 -5.01 13.01 -7.10
N THR A 114 -5.35 14.12 -6.46
CA THR A 114 -4.95 14.37 -5.07
C THR A 114 -5.64 13.36 -4.16
N LYS A 115 -4.87 12.67 -3.31
CA LYS A 115 -5.41 11.64 -2.41
C LYS A 115 -6.24 12.27 -1.28
N SER A 116 -7.46 11.77 -1.07
CA SER A 116 -8.29 12.16 0.08
C SER A 116 -7.66 11.69 1.39
N LYS A 117 -7.87 12.48 2.45
CA LYS A 117 -7.49 12.14 3.84
C LYS A 117 -8.58 11.36 4.58
N GLU A 118 -9.71 11.11 3.93
CA GLU A 118 -10.81 10.32 4.48
C GLU A 118 -10.36 8.92 4.89
N LEU A 119 -10.93 8.44 5.99
CA LEU A 119 -10.70 7.10 6.50
C LEU A 119 -11.81 6.19 5.98
N LEU A 120 -11.46 4.96 5.64
CA LEU A 120 -12.44 3.92 5.35
C LEU A 120 -12.91 3.36 6.69
N THR A 121 -14.18 3.56 7.04
CA THR A 121 -14.75 3.01 8.28
C THR A 121 -15.51 1.73 7.99
N ILE A 122 -15.12 0.63 8.62
CA ILE A 122 -15.83 -0.67 8.56
C ILE A 122 -16.14 -1.07 9.99
N ASP A 123 -17.43 -1.24 10.33
CA ASP A 123 -17.91 -1.58 11.66
C ASP A 123 -17.22 -0.81 12.80
N ASN A 124 -17.21 0.52 12.66
CA ASN A 124 -16.61 1.48 13.58
C ASN A 124 -15.07 1.38 13.72
N VAL A 125 -14.40 0.59 12.87
CA VAL A 125 -12.94 0.58 12.76
C VAL A 125 -12.50 1.55 11.66
N PRO A 126 -11.85 2.69 12.01
CA PRO A 126 -11.39 3.66 11.04
C PRO A 126 -10.05 3.21 10.45
N LEU A 127 -10.09 2.67 9.24
CA LEU A 127 -8.92 2.21 8.49
C LEU A 127 -8.29 3.35 7.68
N GLN A 128 -6.96 3.46 7.79
CA GLN A 128 -6.17 4.39 7.00
C GLN A 128 -5.65 3.69 5.74
N ILE A 129 -6.18 4.11 4.58
CA ILE A 129 -5.81 3.61 3.26
C ILE A 129 -4.93 4.65 2.57
N LEU A 130 -3.72 4.27 2.15
CA LEU A 130 -2.70 5.19 1.63
C LEU A 130 -2.08 4.65 0.34
N PRO A 131 -2.86 4.58 -0.76
CA PRO A 131 -2.28 4.22 -2.06
C PRO A 131 -1.18 5.22 -2.44
N HIS A 132 -0.25 4.77 -3.28
CA HIS A 132 0.80 5.64 -3.79
C HIS A 132 0.20 6.65 -4.77
N HIS A 133 -0.61 6.14 -5.71
CA HIS A 133 -1.35 6.93 -6.67
C HIS A 133 -2.82 6.54 -6.69
N VAL A 134 -3.66 7.56 -6.89
CA VAL A 134 -5.04 7.42 -7.37
C VAL A 134 -5.09 8.14 -8.71
N PHE A 135 -5.67 7.51 -9.72
CA PHE A 135 -5.66 8.05 -11.07
C PHE A 135 -6.98 7.75 -11.80
N THR A 136 -7.31 8.60 -12.75
CA THR A 136 -8.45 8.40 -13.65
C THR A 136 -7.99 8.14 -15.08
N PHE A 137 -8.84 7.45 -15.82
CA PHE A 137 -8.60 7.03 -17.20
C PHE A 137 -9.94 6.76 -17.91
N GLY A 138 -9.89 6.58 -19.23
CA GLY A 138 -11.08 6.40 -20.06
C GLY A 138 -11.58 7.70 -20.70
N LYS A 139 -12.76 7.63 -21.33
CA LYS A 139 -13.37 8.77 -22.06
C LYS A 139 -14.22 9.63 -21.12
N SER A 140 -14.50 10.87 -21.51
CA SER A 140 -15.24 11.86 -20.70
C SER A 140 -16.62 11.39 -20.21
N ASN A 141 -17.28 10.51 -20.95
CA ASN A 141 -18.59 9.92 -20.59
C ASN A 141 -18.50 8.58 -19.83
N ALA A 142 -17.28 8.03 -19.67
CA ALA A 142 -17.03 6.74 -19.04
C ALA A 142 -15.70 6.79 -18.26
N THR A 143 -15.53 7.85 -17.46
CA THR A 143 -14.29 8.04 -16.70
C THR A 143 -14.26 7.09 -15.52
N LYS A 144 -13.18 6.31 -15.47
CA LYS A 144 -12.93 5.32 -14.44
C LYS A 144 -11.87 5.83 -13.46
N VAL A 145 -11.84 5.25 -12.27
CA VAL A 145 -10.81 5.49 -11.25
C VAL A 145 -10.15 4.18 -10.85
N GLY A 146 -8.84 4.25 -10.62
CA GLY A 146 -8.02 3.17 -10.08
C GLY A 146 -7.00 3.72 -9.08
N ALA A 147 -6.33 2.81 -8.40
CA ALA A 147 -5.23 3.11 -7.49
C ALA A 147 -4.18 2.00 -7.52
N ILE A 148 -2.94 2.38 -7.22
CA ILE A 148 -1.84 1.45 -7.04
C ILE A 148 -1.16 1.67 -5.70
N TRP A 149 -0.87 0.57 -5.00
CA TRP A 149 -0.18 0.55 -3.73
C TRP A 149 1.04 -0.36 -3.78
N PHE A 150 2.22 0.26 -3.76
CA PHE A 150 3.50 -0.43 -3.55
C PHE A 150 3.69 -0.74 -2.07
N VAL A 151 3.77 -2.02 -1.70
CA VAL A 151 3.89 -2.45 -0.31
C VAL A 151 5.16 -3.26 -0.11
N ALA A 152 5.69 -3.20 1.12
CA ALA A 152 6.88 -3.95 1.50
C ALA A 152 6.82 -4.42 2.96
N TRP A 153 7.30 -5.64 3.18
CA TRP A 153 7.49 -6.20 4.52
C TRP A 153 8.60 -7.25 4.50
N LEU A 154 9.53 -7.16 5.46
CA LEU A 154 10.65 -8.10 5.58
C LEU A 154 10.22 -9.57 5.60
N GLU A 155 9.11 -9.89 6.27
CA GLU A 155 8.55 -11.24 6.37
C GLU A 155 7.74 -11.65 5.12
N ARG A 156 7.69 -10.78 4.10
CA ARG A 156 6.88 -10.87 2.89
C ARG A 156 5.37 -10.84 3.16
N PHE A 157 4.60 -10.43 2.15
CA PHE A 157 3.16 -10.58 2.17
C PHE A 157 2.76 -11.94 1.58
N SER A 158 1.73 -12.56 2.13
CA SER A 158 1.03 -13.63 1.42
C SER A 158 0.13 -13.03 0.35
N LYS A 159 -0.31 -13.83 -0.61
CA LYS A 159 -1.24 -13.40 -1.64
C LYS A 159 -2.56 -12.91 -1.05
N GLU A 160 -3.02 -13.52 0.03
CA GLU A 160 -4.21 -13.12 0.79
C GLU A 160 -4.01 -11.76 1.47
N ASP A 161 -2.81 -11.45 1.96
CA ASP A 161 -2.52 -10.13 2.51
C ASP A 161 -2.56 -9.06 1.41
N LEU A 162 -1.96 -9.34 0.25
CA LEU A 162 -2.03 -8.42 -0.90
C LEU A 162 -3.47 -8.23 -1.39
N GLY A 163 -4.29 -9.30 -1.34
CA GLY A 163 -5.73 -9.24 -1.57
C GLY A 163 -6.44 -8.28 -0.62
N LEU A 164 -6.10 -8.32 0.68
CA LEU A 164 -6.67 -7.40 1.67
C LEU A 164 -6.33 -5.93 1.35
N TYR A 165 -5.13 -5.63 0.86
CA TYR A 165 -4.79 -4.29 0.35
C TYR A 165 -5.59 -3.90 -0.89
N ALA A 166 -5.78 -4.81 -1.84
CA ALA A 166 -6.53 -4.52 -3.07
C ALA A 166 -8.02 -4.29 -2.77
N GLU A 167 -8.60 -5.10 -1.90
CA GLU A 167 -9.97 -4.97 -1.39
C GLU A 167 -10.19 -3.63 -0.65
N ALA A 168 -9.28 -3.28 0.26
CA ALA A 168 -9.38 -2.03 0.98
C ALA A 168 -9.21 -0.80 0.08
N GLN A 169 -8.38 -0.89 -0.97
CA GLN A 169 -8.29 0.14 -2.00
C GLN A 169 -9.60 0.30 -2.76
N PHE A 170 -10.21 -0.81 -3.22
CA PHE A 170 -11.50 -0.75 -3.91
C PHE A 170 -12.57 -0.08 -3.05
N ASN A 171 -12.74 -0.54 -1.80
CA ASN A 171 -13.73 0.03 -0.88
C ASN A 171 -13.47 1.51 -0.58
N TYR A 172 -12.21 1.90 -0.42
CA TYR A 172 -11.83 3.31 -0.25
C TYR A 172 -12.18 4.14 -1.48
N LEU A 173 -11.87 3.67 -2.68
CA LEU A 173 -12.17 4.41 -3.91
C LEU A 173 -13.68 4.54 -4.12
N SER A 174 -14.44 3.49 -3.85
CA SER A 174 -15.90 3.54 -3.91
C SER A 174 -16.43 4.58 -2.94
N ASN A 175 -16.00 4.54 -1.67
CA ASN A 175 -16.45 5.50 -0.66
C ASN A 175 -16.13 6.97 -1.01
N VAL A 176 -14.95 7.23 -1.59
CA VAL A 176 -14.46 8.61 -1.79
C VAL A 176 -14.81 9.17 -3.17
N TYR A 177 -14.80 8.34 -4.22
CA TYR A 177 -14.78 8.79 -5.61
C TYR A 177 -15.97 8.33 -6.46
N GLU A 178 -16.86 7.46 -5.95
CA GLU A 178 -17.96 6.87 -6.74
C GLU A 178 -18.92 7.91 -7.34
N LYS A 179 -19.07 9.08 -6.70
CA LYS A 179 -19.95 10.15 -7.19
C LYS A 179 -19.48 10.74 -8.51
N GLN A 180 -18.18 10.65 -8.83
CA GLN A 180 -17.58 11.24 -10.02
C GLN A 180 -17.06 10.20 -11.00
N TYR A 181 -16.70 9.01 -10.53
CA TYR A 181 -16.00 8.01 -11.32
C TYR A 181 -16.50 6.61 -11.01
N SER A 182 -16.49 5.73 -12.01
CA SER A 182 -16.68 4.29 -11.79
C SER A 182 -15.35 3.66 -11.38
N VAL A 183 -15.33 2.94 -10.25
CA VAL A 183 -14.12 2.24 -9.80
C VAL A 183 -13.88 1.00 -10.68
N ASP A 184 -12.68 0.88 -11.27
CA ASP A 184 -12.33 -0.32 -12.04
C ASP A 184 -11.55 -1.31 -11.15
N PRO A 185 -12.10 -2.49 -10.83
CA PRO A 185 -11.50 -3.45 -9.91
C PRO A 185 -10.17 -4.02 -10.43
N ARG A 186 -9.93 -3.97 -11.75
CA ARG A 186 -8.67 -4.44 -12.36
C ARG A 186 -7.51 -3.50 -12.05
N TYR A 187 -7.80 -2.23 -11.81
CA TYR A 187 -6.82 -1.20 -11.49
C TYR A 187 -6.89 -0.76 -10.03
N CYS A 188 -7.38 -1.62 -9.13
CA CYS A 188 -7.18 -1.53 -7.69
C CYS A 188 -6.02 -2.47 -7.34
N LEU A 189 -4.78 -2.00 -7.57
CA LEU A 189 -3.57 -2.81 -7.60
C LEU A 189 -2.77 -2.72 -6.31
N THR A 190 -2.32 -3.87 -5.81
CA THR A 190 -1.29 -3.97 -4.78
C THR A 190 -0.09 -4.68 -5.38
N VAL A 191 1.09 -4.10 -5.22
CA VAL A 191 2.36 -4.68 -5.69
C VAL A 191 3.28 -4.90 -4.50
N ASP A 192 3.64 -6.15 -4.22
CA ASP A 192 4.74 -6.46 -3.30
C ASP A 192 6.07 -6.14 -3.99
N ILE A 193 6.74 -5.09 -3.53
CA ILE A 193 7.95 -4.62 -4.21
C ILE A 193 9.14 -5.56 -4.03
N LEU A 194 9.09 -6.47 -3.05
CA LEU A 194 10.16 -7.43 -2.81
C LEU A 194 10.07 -8.63 -3.76
N THR A 195 8.86 -9.05 -4.11
CA THR A 195 8.62 -10.24 -4.96
C THR A 195 8.17 -9.90 -6.37
N MET A 196 7.80 -8.63 -6.62
CA MET A 196 7.13 -8.14 -7.83
C MET A 196 5.74 -8.74 -8.05
N GLU A 197 5.19 -9.43 -7.04
CA GLU A 197 3.85 -9.99 -7.13
C GLU A 197 2.80 -8.87 -7.16
N THR A 198 1.85 -8.99 -8.08
CA THR A 198 0.78 -8.01 -8.27
C THR A 198 -0.58 -8.67 -8.08
N VAL A 199 -1.39 -8.07 -7.22
CA VAL A 199 -2.77 -8.49 -6.94
C VAL A 199 -3.72 -7.34 -7.24
N SER A 200 -4.80 -7.64 -7.97
CA SER A 200 -5.91 -6.72 -8.21
C SER A 200 -7.16 -7.15 -7.44
N TYR A 201 -8.07 -6.21 -7.17
CA TYR A 201 -9.37 -6.55 -6.57
C TYR A 201 -10.22 -7.47 -7.46
N ASP A 202 -10.05 -7.37 -8.78
CA ASP A 202 -10.68 -8.27 -9.75
C ASP A 202 -10.34 -9.76 -9.49
N GLN A 203 -9.15 -10.08 -8.98
CA GLN A 203 -8.82 -11.45 -8.58
C GLN A 203 -9.67 -11.96 -7.41
N ILE A 204 -10.14 -11.06 -6.54
CA ILE A 204 -11.07 -11.40 -5.45
C ILE A 204 -12.48 -11.61 -6.00
N LEU A 205 -12.93 -10.74 -6.90
CA LEU A 205 -14.24 -10.89 -7.57
C LEU A 205 -14.34 -12.21 -8.35
N GLN A 206 -13.22 -12.67 -8.93
CA GLN A 206 -13.11 -13.94 -9.63
C GLN A 206 -12.91 -15.16 -8.71
N GLY A 207 -12.86 -14.98 -7.38
CA GLY A 207 -12.64 -16.05 -6.41
C GLY A 207 -11.23 -16.65 -6.41
N LYS A 208 -10.26 -16.04 -7.12
CA LYS A 208 -8.85 -16.48 -7.13
C LYS A 208 -8.13 -16.15 -5.83
N ILE A 209 -8.61 -15.14 -5.10
CA ILE A 209 -8.15 -14.76 -3.76
C ILE A 209 -9.40 -14.60 -2.90
N LYS A 210 -9.36 -15.13 -1.68
CA LYS A 210 -10.47 -14.99 -0.74
C LYS A 210 -10.56 -13.53 -0.25
N SER A 211 -11.76 -12.95 -0.26
CA SER A 211 -12.03 -11.69 0.45
C SER A 211 -11.75 -11.88 1.95
N GLN A 212 -11.07 -10.93 2.56
CA GLN A 212 -10.60 -11.06 3.95
C GLN A 212 -10.81 -9.79 4.78
N LEU A 213 -11.10 -8.64 4.16
CA LEU A 213 -11.16 -7.36 4.85
C LEU A 213 -12.22 -7.37 5.97
N GLN A 214 -13.46 -7.71 5.64
CA GLN A 214 -14.56 -7.76 6.61
C GLN A 214 -14.26 -8.74 7.75
N SER A 215 -13.91 -10.00 7.43
CA SER A 215 -13.58 -11.01 8.45
C SER A 215 -12.41 -10.60 9.35
N SER A 216 -11.47 -9.81 8.84
CA SER A 216 -10.34 -9.30 9.62
C SER A 216 -10.77 -8.20 10.59
N VAL A 217 -11.67 -7.33 10.16
CA VAL A 217 -12.30 -6.30 11.00
C VAL A 217 -13.19 -6.96 12.06
N ASP A 218 -14.01 -7.94 11.70
CA ASP A 218 -14.84 -8.71 12.63
C ASP A 218 -13.98 -9.37 13.72
N SER A 219 -12.88 -10.02 13.32
CA SER A 219 -11.95 -10.65 14.25
C SER A 219 -11.31 -9.63 15.19
N LEU A 220 -11.01 -8.41 14.73
CA LEU A 220 -10.49 -7.35 15.59
C LEU A 220 -11.57 -6.87 16.57
N ASN A 221 -12.80 -6.68 16.09
CA ASN A 221 -13.93 -6.22 16.88
C ASN A 221 -14.27 -7.16 18.05
N ARG A 222 -14.05 -8.47 17.91
CA ARG A 222 -14.19 -9.45 19.02
C ARG A 222 -13.33 -9.12 20.26
N TYR A 223 -12.22 -8.42 20.09
CA TYR A 223 -11.35 -7.98 21.19
C TYR A 223 -11.56 -6.50 21.57
N LEU A 224 -12.27 -5.74 20.72
CA LEU A 224 -12.58 -4.34 20.99
C LEU A 224 -13.84 -4.18 21.84
N ASN A 225 -14.77 -5.12 21.72
CA ASN A 225 -15.98 -5.22 22.55
C ASN A 225 -15.67 -5.74 23.96
#